data_AF-A0A8R7TFN9-F1
#
_entry.id   AF-A0A8R7TFN9-F1
#
_cell.length_a   1.000
_cell.length_b   1.000
_cell.length_c   1.000
_cell.angle_alpha   90.00
_cell.angle_beta   90.00
_cell.angle_gamma   90.00
#
_symmetry.space_group_name_H-M   'P 1'
#
loop_
_entity.id
_entity.type
_entity.pdbx_description
1 polymer ?
#
loop_
_entity_poly.entity_id
_entity_poly.type
_entity_poly.pdbx_seq_one_letter_code
_entity_poly.pdbx_strand_id
1 'polypeptide(L)'
;MMRSDHAKRVVHSLALVPFAASALASTARRVPERRLSVKAEEENLTDMIMGFLDQPGIGALEHGVSVNLVVERLGIPESEARSMLDKLADLGCVFQTIDDDHFKSCAE
;
A
#
# COMPACT_ATOMS: atom_id res chain seq x y z
N MET A 1 -78.63 -2.05 -14.14
CA MET A 1 -78.15 -0.68 -14.48
C MET A 1 -76.63 -0.72 -14.41
N MET A 2 -75.91 -1.10 -15.47
CA MET A 2 -75.54 -0.31 -16.66
C MET A 2 -74.88 1.04 -16.33
N ARG A 3 -73.58 1.11 -16.66
CA ARG A 3 -72.79 2.18 -17.31
C ARG A 3 -71.33 2.01 -16.81
N SER A 4 -70.42 1.39 -17.58
CA SER A 4 -69.75 1.94 -18.78
C SER A 4 -69.14 3.32 -18.47
N ASP A 5 -67.86 3.60 -18.68
CA ASP A 5 -67.13 3.39 -19.91
C ASP A 5 -65.64 3.78 -19.76
N HIS A 6 -64.80 3.17 -20.60
CA HIS A 6 -63.66 3.74 -21.32
C HIS A 6 -62.69 4.66 -20.56
N ALA A 7 -61.38 4.39 -20.56
CA ALA A 7 -60.47 4.64 -21.69
C ALA A 7 -59.05 4.66 -21.09
N LYS A 8 -57.92 4.34 -21.73
CA LYS A 8 -57.52 4.10 -23.11
C LYS A 8 -56.05 3.64 -23.03
N ARG A 9 -55.67 2.69 -23.89
CA ARG A 9 -54.42 2.64 -24.70
C ARG A 9 -53.09 2.62 -23.91
N VAL A 10 -52.12 1.76 -24.21
CA VAL A 10 -51.39 1.56 -25.48
C VAL A 10 -50.77 0.16 -25.39
N VAL A 11 -51.26 -0.84 -26.13
CA VAL A 11 -50.76 -1.31 -27.45
C VAL A 11 -49.30 -1.78 -27.45
N HIS A 12 -49.17 -3.12 -27.40
CA HIS A 12 -48.33 -3.99 -28.23
C HIS A 12 -46.96 -3.50 -28.72
N SER A 13 -45.92 -4.29 -28.44
CA SER A 13 -45.16 -4.84 -29.57
C SER A 13 -44.52 -6.18 -29.23
N LEU A 14 -44.92 -7.19 -29.99
CA LEU A 14 -44.38 -8.52 -30.07
C LEU A 14 -43.17 -8.46 -31.01
N ALA A 15 -41.99 -8.92 -30.58
CA ALA A 15 -40.91 -9.26 -31.49
C ALA A 15 -40.08 -10.42 -30.91
N LEU A 16 -40.32 -11.60 -31.46
CA LEU A 16 -39.39 -12.72 -31.46
C LEU A 16 -38.33 -12.51 -32.58
N VAL A 17 -37.32 -13.40 -32.59
CA VAL A 17 -36.43 -13.81 -33.71
C VAL A 17 -35.07 -13.04 -33.78
N PRO A 18 -33.91 -13.64 -34.17
CA PRO A 18 -33.20 -14.81 -33.63
C PRO A 18 -31.64 -14.66 -33.57
N PHE A 19 -30.97 -15.69 -33.04
CA PHE A 19 -29.71 -16.32 -33.48
C PHE A 19 -28.72 -15.55 -34.42
N ALA A 20 -27.49 -15.29 -33.95
CA ALA A 20 -26.23 -15.77 -34.54
C ALA A 20 -24.98 -15.16 -33.85
N ALA A 21 -24.00 -16.02 -33.55
CA ALA A 21 -22.52 -15.92 -33.65
C ALA A 21 -21.81 -14.56 -33.35
N SER A 22 -20.60 -14.45 -32.78
CA SER A 22 -19.51 -15.38 -32.53
C SER A 22 -18.46 -14.67 -31.66
N ALA A 23 -17.71 -15.46 -30.90
CA ALA A 23 -16.31 -15.31 -30.48
C ALA A 23 -15.73 -13.92 -30.10
N LEU A 24 -15.26 -13.81 -28.85
CA LEU A 24 -13.84 -13.51 -28.61
C LEU A 24 -13.41 -13.93 -27.20
N ALA A 25 -12.23 -14.53 -27.12
CA ALA A 25 -11.60 -15.09 -25.94
C ALA A 25 -11.32 -14.05 -24.84
N SER A 26 -11.30 -14.48 -23.58
CA SER A 26 -10.34 -13.95 -22.61
C SER A 26 -10.08 -14.96 -21.49
N THR A 27 -9.06 -15.79 -21.74
CA THR A 27 -7.89 -15.99 -20.89
C THR A 27 -8.04 -15.70 -19.39
N ALA A 28 -7.73 -16.75 -18.62
CA ALA A 28 -7.10 -16.74 -17.32
C ALA A 28 -7.87 -16.14 -16.13
N ARG A 29 -8.26 -17.06 -15.23
CA ARG A 29 -8.07 -16.84 -13.80
C ARG A 29 -6.59 -16.50 -13.53
N ARG A 30 -6.21 -15.23 -13.57
CA ARG A 30 -5.03 -14.74 -12.86
C ARG A 30 -5.50 -14.19 -11.52
N VAL A 31 -5.23 -14.97 -10.48
CA VAL A 31 -5.17 -14.47 -9.10
C VAL A 31 -4.16 -13.31 -9.10
N PRO A 32 -4.51 -12.15 -8.51
CA PRO A 32 -3.74 -10.93 -8.71
C PRO A 32 -2.38 -11.00 -8.02
N GLU A 33 -1.40 -10.49 -8.73
CA GLU A 33 -0.05 -10.16 -8.29
C GLU A 33 -0.11 -9.30 -7.02
N ARG A 34 0.08 -9.91 -5.84
CA ARG A 34 0.24 -9.19 -4.56
C ARG A 34 1.56 -9.49 -3.84
N ARG A 35 2.49 -10.20 -4.48
CA ARG A 35 3.80 -10.52 -3.89
C ARG A 35 4.96 -9.66 -4.38
N LEU A 36 4.76 -8.83 -5.40
CA LEU A 36 5.82 -7.97 -5.95
C LEU A 36 5.80 -6.52 -5.38
N SER A 37 4.67 -6.04 -4.84
CA SER A 37 4.56 -4.66 -4.30
C SER A 37 5.25 -4.48 -2.95
N VAL A 38 5.13 -5.48 -2.05
CA VAL A 38 5.62 -5.35 -0.66
C VAL A 38 7.14 -5.16 -0.60
N LYS A 39 7.90 -5.86 -1.47
CA LYS A 39 9.36 -5.71 -1.52
C LYS A 39 9.78 -4.33 -1.99
N ALA A 40 9.11 -3.79 -3.01
CA ALA A 40 9.41 -2.45 -3.50
C ALA A 40 9.10 -1.41 -2.42
N GLU A 41 7.99 -1.54 -1.70
CA GLU A 41 7.63 -0.64 -0.58
C GLU A 41 8.65 -0.72 0.57
N GLU A 42 9.11 -1.92 0.91
CA GLU A 42 10.11 -2.18 1.94
C GLU A 42 11.50 -1.61 1.58
N GLU A 43 11.94 -1.78 0.34
CA GLU A 43 13.18 -1.16 -0.18
C GLU A 43 13.09 0.37 -0.15
N ASN A 44 11.95 0.96 -0.53
CA ASN A 44 11.74 2.40 -0.45
C ASN A 44 11.80 2.93 1.00
N LEU A 45 11.21 2.20 1.95
CA LEU A 45 11.27 2.57 3.38
C LEU A 45 12.70 2.48 3.92
N THR A 46 13.44 1.45 3.50
CA THR A 46 14.86 1.28 3.85
C THR A 46 15.67 2.47 3.39
N ASP A 47 15.55 2.84 2.10
CA ASP A 47 16.27 3.99 1.53
C ASP A 47 15.89 5.31 2.22
N MET A 48 14.61 5.50 2.57
CA MET A 48 14.16 6.69 3.30
C MET A 48 14.74 6.77 4.72
N ILE A 49 14.73 5.68 5.48
CA ILE A 49 15.24 5.65 6.85
C ILE A 49 16.77 5.81 6.84
N MET A 50 17.48 5.08 5.97
CA MET A 50 18.93 5.18 5.86
C MET A 50 19.35 6.57 5.37
N GLY A 51 18.67 7.14 4.38
CA GLY A 51 18.92 8.49 3.90
C GLY A 51 18.62 9.57 4.95
N PHE A 52 17.72 9.31 5.89
CA PHE A 52 17.50 10.19 7.04
C PHE A 52 18.60 10.06 8.09
N LEU A 53 19.04 8.84 8.41
CA LEU A 53 20.11 8.58 9.37
C LEU A 53 21.49 9.07 8.88
N ASP A 54 21.71 9.08 7.57
CA ASP A 54 22.94 9.57 6.93
C ASP A 54 23.03 11.10 6.87
N GLN A 55 21.99 11.82 7.32
CA GLN A 55 22.05 13.28 7.34
C GLN A 55 23.15 13.75 8.31
N PRO A 56 23.97 14.76 7.94
CA PRO A 56 25.12 15.18 8.74
C PRO A 56 24.75 15.71 10.13
N GLY A 57 23.54 16.23 10.31
CA GLY A 57 23.03 16.64 11.63
C GLY A 57 22.51 15.49 12.48
N ILE A 58 22.19 14.36 11.86
CA ILE A 58 21.66 13.16 12.50
C ILE A 58 22.79 12.21 12.91
N GLY A 59 23.72 11.91 12.01
CA GLY A 59 24.88 11.07 12.32
C GLY A 59 25.80 11.67 13.41
N ALA A 60 25.80 13.01 13.52
CA ALA A 60 26.53 13.74 14.56
C ALA A 60 25.90 13.62 15.97
N LEU A 61 24.68 13.09 16.11
CA LEU A 61 24.05 12.88 17.41
C LEU A 61 24.81 11.79 18.18
N GLU A 62 25.22 12.13 19.40
CA GLU A 62 25.97 11.22 20.28
C GLU A 62 25.19 9.93 20.53
N HIS A 63 23.89 10.05 20.79
CA HIS A 63 23.00 8.96 21.12
C HIS A 63 22.17 8.46 19.92
N GLY A 64 22.41 8.95 18.70
CA GLY A 64 21.60 8.59 17.54
C GLY A 64 20.20 9.20 17.57
N VAL A 65 19.24 8.54 16.94
CA VAL A 65 17.88 9.05 16.70
C VAL A 65 16.82 8.13 17.28
N SER A 66 15.82 8.72 17.91
CA SER A 66 14.66 8.00 18.40
C SER A 66 13.70 7.59 17.28
N VAL A 67 13.01 6.45 17.45
CA VAL A 67 11.93 6.00 16.54
C VAL A 67 10.88 7.11 16.33
N ASN A 68 10.54 7.86 17.38
CA ASN A 68 9.58 8.97 17.29
C ASN A 68 10.02 10.05 16.29
N LEU A 69 11.31 10.42 16.27
CA LEU A 69 11.79 11.42 15.32
C LEU A 69 11.74 10.89 13.87
N VAL A 70 11.99 9.60 13.68
CA VAL A 70 11.84 8.93 12.37
C VAL A 70 10.38 8.99 11.90
N VAL A 71 9.44 8.67 12.79
CA VAL A 71 7.99 8.72 12.54
C VAL A 71 7.53 10.13 12.19
N GLU A 72 7.96 11.14 12.98
CA GLU A 72 7.61 12.54 12.72
C GLU A 72 8.17 13.04 11.38
N ARG A 73 9.39 12.61 11.02
CA ARG A 73 10.05 13.12 9.82
C ARG A 73 9.57 12.44 8.54
N LEU A 74 9.36 11.13 8.58
CA LEU A 74 8.97 10.33 7.42
C LEU A 74 7.44 10.16 7.30
N GLY A 75 6.68 10.45 8.36
CA GLY A 75 5.23 10.29 8.37
C GLY A 75 4.76 8.83 8.30
N ILE A 76 5.62 7.88 8.68
CA ILE A 76 5.33 6.45 8.70
C ILE A 76 4.86 6.01 10.09
N PRO A 77 4.01 4.96 10.21
CA PRO A 77 3.59 4.47 11.51
C PRO A 77 4.76 3.91 12.32
N GLU A 78 4.74 4.14 13.63
CA GLU A 78 5.80 3.71 14.56
C GLU A 78 6.10 2.22 14.47
N SER A 79 5.07 1.38 14.32
CA SER A 79 5.24 -0.08 14.17
C SER A 79 6.06 -0.44 12.93
N GLU A 80 5.93 0.33 11.85
CA GLU A 80 6.64 0.09 10.60
C GLU A 80 8.07 0.64 10.67
N ALA A 81 8.25 1.83 11.25
CA ALA A 81 9.57 2.39 11.54
C ALA A 81 10.39 1.44 12.41
N ARG A 82 9.81 0.95 13.51
CA ARG A 82 10.47 0.03 14.44
C ARG A 82 10.81 -1.30 13.78
N SER A 83 9.85 -1.91 13.08
CA SER A 83 10.07 -3.15 12.34
C SER A 83 11.19 -3.03 11.30
N MET A 84 11.30 -1.88 10.63
CA MET A 84 12.38 -1.64 9.68
C MET A 84 13.72 -1.39 10.37
N LEU A 85 13.74 -0.60 11.46
CA LEU A 85 14.96 -0.35 12.23
C LEU A 85 15.52 -1.62 12.85
N ASP A 86 14.66 -2.52 13.35
CA ASP A 86 15.07 -3.84 13.86
C ASP A 86 15.69 -4.68 12.74
N LYS A 87 15.09 -4.71 11.55
CA LYS A 87 15.69 -5.40 10.38
C LYS A 87 17.03 -4.80 9.99
N LEU A 88 17.16 -3.47 10.00
CA LEU A 88 18.42 -2.79 9.72
C LEU A 88 19.46 -3.10 10.78
N ALA A 89 19.06 -3.28 12.05
CA ALA A 89 19.94 -3.70 13.13
C ALA A 89 20.41 -5.14 12.92
N ASP A 90 19.52 -6.05 12.54
CA ASP A 90 19.85 -7.44 12.19
C ASP A 90 20.84 -7.51 11.00
N LEU A 91 20.71 -6.59 10.04
CA LEU A 91 21.62 -6.46 8.89
C LEU A 91 22.95 -5.78 9.25
N GLY A 92 23.08 -5.20 10.45
CA GLY A 92 24.25 -4.45 10.88
C GLY A 92 24.38 -3.07 10.24
N CYS A 93 23.29 -2.55 9.65
CA CYS A 93 23.22 -1.21 9.06
C CYS A 93 23.04 -0.12 10.12
N VAL A 94 22.37 -0.45 11.22
CA VAL A 94 22.18 0.43 12.38
C VAL A 94 22.45 -0.34 13.66
N PHE A 95 22.62 0.36 14.77
CA PHE A 95 22.74 -0.24 16.10
C PHE A 95 21.98 0.60 17.13
N GLN A 96 21.46 -0.08 18.15
CA GLN A 96 20.85 0.58 19.31
C GLN A 96 21.93 1.17 20.21
N THR A 97 21.66 2.34 20.78
CA THR A 97 22.64 3.12 21.54
C THR A 97 22.37 3.09 23.04
N ILE A 98 21.53 4.00 23.52
CA ILE A 98 21.26 4.25 24.94
C ILE A 98 20.04 3.48 25.46
N ASP A 99 19.10 3.17 24.57
CA ASP A 99 17.87 2.45 24.87
C ASP A 99 17.38 1.71 23.61
N ASP A 100 16.23 1.03 23.75
CA ASP A 100 15.61 0.22 22.70
C ASP A 100 14.94 1.04 21.59
N ASP A 101 14.89 2.37 21.74
CA ASP A 101 14.22 3.29 20.81
C ASP A 101 15.21 4.21 20.08
N HIS A 102 16.48 4.26 20.49
CA HIS A 102 17.52 5.10 19.87
C HIS A 102 18.45 4.27 18.98
N PHE A 103 18.49 4.64 17.71
CA PHE A 103 19.28 3.98 16.68
C PHE A 103 20.30 4.92 16.05
N LYS A 104 21.47 4.39 15.72
CA LYS A 104 22.51 5.10 14.98
C LYS A 104 22.95 4.29 13.78
N SER A 105 23.25 4.96 12.66
CA SER A 105 23.82 4.29 11.49
C SER A 105 25.23 3.76 11.81
N CYS A 106 25.53 2.56 11.32
CA CYS A 106 26.87 1.98 11.33
C CYS A 106 27.79 2.57 10.25
N ALA A 107 27.32 3.56 9.48
CA ALA A 107 28.12 4.18 8.43
C ALA A 107 29.29 4.94 9.09
N GLU A 108 30.49 4.37 8.95
CA GLU A 108 31.79 5.01 9.26
C GLU A 108 32.18 6.06 8.21
#